data_AF-A0A1D8T8H7-F1
#
_entry.id   AF-A0A1D8T8H7-F1
#
_cell.length_a   1.000
_cell.length_b   1.000
_cell.length_c   1.000
_cell.angle_alpha   90.00
_cell.angle_beta   90.00
_cell.angle_gamma   90.00
#
_symmetry.space_group_name_H-M   'P 1'
#
loop_
_entity.id
_entity.type
_entity.pdbx_description
1 polymer ?
#
loop_
_entity_poly.entity_id
_entity_poly.type
_entity_poly.pdbx_seq_one_letter_code
_entity_poly.pdbx_strand_id
1 'polypeptide(L)'
;MLAMFNARFAYKGFRGMATDIRTRRGYKVSGKVRQSPELTRIANEIIARWCTVISVLALIPAVALVLGILPDVGIGARPWNVVIVVFYMWGLCSAMIYPQLRLSRL
;
A
#
# COMPACT_ATOMS: atom_id res chain seq x y z
N MET A 1 -2.46 -8.42 -7.46
CA MET A 1 -1.03 -8.02 -7.51
C MET A 1 -0.70 -6.88 -6.55
N LEU A 2 -1.49 -5.79 -6.53
CA LEU A 2 -1.28 -4.62 -5.65
C LEU A 2 -1.27 -4.95 -4.15
N ALA A 3 -2.21 -5.78 -3.68
CA ALA A 3 -2.31 -6.17 -2.27
C ALA A 3 -1.05 -6.92 -1.78
N MET A 4 -0.57 -7.90 -2.56
CA MET A 4 0.64 -8.67 -2.27
C MET A 4 1.90 -7.80 -2.25
N PHE A 5 2.02 -6.89 -3.21
CA PHE A 5 3.14 -5.96 -3.27
C PHE A 5 3.19 -5.08 -2.01
N ASN A 6 2.05 -4.50 -1.63
CA ASN A 6 1.94 -3.69 -0.42
C ASN A 6 2.16 -4.50 0.86
N ALA A 7 1.63 -5.71 0.97
CA ALA A 7 1.87 -6.58 2.12
C ALA A 7 3.38 -6.89 2.30
N ARG A 8 4.11 -7.09 1.20
CA ARG A 8 5.57 -7.30 1.23
C ARG A 8 6.32 -6.05 1.71
N PHE A 9 5.89 -4.86 1.30
CA PHE A 9 6.45 -3.61 1.80
C PHE A 9 6.10 -3.34 3.26
N ALA A 10 4.88 -3.67 3.68
CA ALA A 10 4.46 -3.60 5.07
C ALA A 10 5.33 -4.49 5.96
N TYR A 11 5.52 -5.75 5.53
CA TYR A 11 6.39 -6.70 6.21
C TYR A 11 7.84 -6.20 6.31
N LYS A 12 8.38 -5.61 5.25
CA LYS A 12 9.72 -4.98 5.28
C LYS A 12 9.76 -3.79 6.23
N GLY A 13 8.70 -2.98 6.31
CA GLY A 13 8.57 -1.88 7.27
C GLY A 13 8.61 -2.39 8.71
N PHE A 14 7.81 -3.40 9.05
CA PHE A 14 7.83 -4.01 10.39
C PHE A 14 9.19 -4.62 10.75
N ARG A 15 9.93 -5.14 9.77
CA ARG A 15 11.30 -5.64 9.96
C ARG A 15 12.38 -4.55 10.02
N GLY A 16 12.02 -3.27 9.86
CA GLY A 16 12.98 -2.17 9.82
C GLY A 16 13.81 -2.09 8.53
N MET A 17 13.42 -2.84 7.49
CA MET A 17 14.18 -3.01 6.24
C MET A 17 13.62 -2.16 5.09
N ALA A 18 12.54 -1.40 5.29
CA ALA A 18 11.91 -0.64 4.20
C ALA A 18 12.74 0.56 3.75
N THR A 19 13.56 1.12 4.66
CA THR A 19 14.48 2.23 4.40
C THR A 19 15.92 1.78 4.11
N ASP A 20 16.21 0.47 4.14
CA ASP A 20 17.57 -0.03 3.97
C ASP A 20 18.02 -0.04 2.49
N ILE A 21 19.11 0.68 2.21
CA ILE A 21 19.76 0.78 0.89
C ILE A 21 20.26 -0.56 0.39
N ARG A 22 20.58 -1.50 1.29
CA ARG A 22 21.04 -2.85 0.91
C ARG A 22 20.00 -3.59 0.07
N THR A 23 18.73 -3.20 0.16
CA THR A 23 17.63 -3.89 -0.50
C THR A 23 17.40 -3.47 -1.96
N ARG A 24 18.09 -2.45 -2.50
CA ARG A 24 17.89 -1.84 -3.86
C ARG A 24 16.45 -1.42 -4.24
N ARG A 25 15.43 -1.83 -3.47
CA ARG A 25 13.98 -1.61 -3.67
C ARG A 25 13.34 -0.93 -2.45
N GLY A 26 14.12 -0.31 -1.58
CA GLY A 26 13.64 0.42 -0.39
C GLY A 26 13.23 1.86 -0.72
N TYR A 27 12.46 2.48 0.16
CA TYR A 27 12.09 3.90 0.04
C TYR A 27 13.33 4.79 0.19
N LYS A 28 13.43 5.85 -0.64
CA LYS A 28 14.50 6.84 -0.52
C LYS A 28 14.24 7.71 0.72
N VAL A 29 15.21 7.76 1.61
CA VAL A 29 15.20 8.58 2.83
C VAL A 29 16.41 9.52 2.86
N SER A 30 16.23 10.68 3.48
CA SER A 30 17.30 11.66 3.70
C SER A 30 18.42 11.10 4.58
N GLY A 31 19.65 11.56 4.37
CA GLY A 31 20.81 11.15 5.18
C GLY A 31 20.63 11.41 6.67
N LYS A 32 19.87 12.45 7.04
CA LYS A 32 19.54 12.79 8.44
C LYS A 32 18.68 11.72 9.12
N VAL A 33 17.63 11.25 8.43
CA VAL A 33 16.76 10.16 8.90
C VAL A 33 17.55 8.87 9.05
N ARG A 34 18.53 8.63 8.17
CA ARG A 34 19.38 7.44 8.19
C ARG A 34 20.38 7.44 9.36
N GLN A 35 20.84 8.60 9.80
CA GLN A 35 21.81 8.72 10.90
C GLN A 35 21.15 8.59 12.28
N SER A 36 19.83 8.81 12.37
CA SER A 36 19.09 8.65 13.63
C SER A 36 18.29 7.33 13.62
N PRO A 37 18.58 6.41 14.56
CA PRO A 37 17.83 5.15 14.67
C PRO A 37 16.36 5.38 15.04
N GLU A 38 16.05 6.47 15.77
CA GLU A 38 14.68 6.84 16.11
C GLU A 38 13.88 7.29 14.89
N LEU A 39 14.45 8.16 14.05
CA LEU A 39 13.81 8.62 12.81
C LEU A 39 13.64 7.47 11.81
N THR A 40 14.61 6.55 11.74
CA THR A 40 14.52 5.34 10.91
C THR A 40 13.40 4.40 11.39
N ARG A 41 13.21 4.25 12.71
CA ARG A 41 12.10 3.45 13.27
C ARG A 41 10.75 4.06 12.92
N ILE A 42 10.59 5.37 13.10
CA ILE A 42 9.36 6.10 12.75
C ILE A 42 9.06 5.97 11.25
N ALA A 43 10.07 6.16 10.40
CA ALA A 43 9.95 6.00 8.94
C ALA A 43 9.45 4.60 8.55
N ASN A 44 10.05 3.56 9.12
CA ASN A 44 9.66 2.18 8.88
C ASN A 44 8.24 1.86 9.37
N GLU A 45 7.83 2.40 10.52
CA GLU A 45 6.47 2.24 11.07
C GLU A 45 5.42 2.93 10.19
N ILE A 46 5.70 4.13 9.69
CA ILE A 46 4.82 4.85 8.75
C ILE A 46 4.61 4.03 7.47
N ILE A 47 5.69 3.51 6.89
CA ILE A 47 5.61 2.65 5.68
C ILE A 47 4.82 1.38 6.00
N ALA A 48 5.10 0.74 7.15
CA ALA A 48 4.44 -0.49 7.56
C ALA A 48 2.92 -0.32 7.67
N ARG A 49 2.49 0.71 8.40
CA ARG A 49 1.06 1.01 8.59
C ARG A 49 0.38 1.38 7.28
N TRP A 50 0.97 2.27 6.49
CA TRP A 50 0.35 2.71 5.23
C TRP A 50 0.23 1.58 4.21
N CYS A 51 1.29 0.78 4.02
CA CYS A 51 1.22 -0.36 3.11
C CYS A 51 0.23 -1.42 3.62
N THR A 52 0.06 -1.58 4.93
CA THR A 52 -0.97 -2.50 5.48
C THR A 52 -2.37 -2.02 5.12
N VAL A 53 -2.67 -0.73 5.36
CA VAL A 53 -3.97 -0.13 5.02
C VAL A 53 -4.27 -0.26 3.53
N ILE A 54 -3.30 0.07 2.66
CA ILE A 54 -3.47 -0.05 1.21
C ILE A 54 -3.68 -1.51 0.79
N SER A 55 -3.00 -2.46 1.44
CA SER A 55 -3.17 -3.89 1.16
C SER A 55 -4.60 -4.36 1.48
N VAL A 56 -5.13 -3.96 2.63
CA VAL A 56 -6.52 -4.25 3.04
C VAL A 56 -7.52 -3.59 2.09
N LEU A 57 -7.34 -2.30 1.80
CA LEU A 57 -8.22 -1.57 0.88
C LEU A 57 -8.21 -2.15 -0.54
N ALA A 58 -7.09 -2.69 -1.00
CA ALA A 58 -6.98 -3.34 -2.30
C ALA A 58 -7.71 -4.70 -2.37
N LEU A 59 -8.06 -5.32 -1.24
CA LEU A 59 -8.85 -6.56 -1.21
C LEU A 59 -10.35 -6.31 -1.38
N ILE A 60 -10.86 -5.13 -1.02
CA ILE A 60 -12.28 -4.76 -1.11
C ILE A 60 -12.87 -5.02 -2.51
N PRO A 61 -12.29 -4.51 -3.62
CA PRO A 61 -12.82 -4.78 -4.95
C PRO A 61 -12.72 -6.26 -5.36
N ALA A 62 -11.73 -7.01 -4.85
CA ALA A 62 -11.65 -8.45 -5.10
C ALA A 62 -12.82 -9.19 -4.45
N VAL A 63 -13.16 -8.85 -3.20
CA VAL A 63 -14.32 -9.41 -2.49
C VAL A 63 -15.62 -9.03 -3.21
N ALA A 64 -15.77 -7.76 -3.59
CA ALA A 64 -16.95 -7.28 -4.30
C ALA A 64 -17.16 -7.97 -5.66
N LEU A 65 -16.07 -8.21 -6.41
CA LEU A 65 -16.13 -8.95 -7.69
C LEU A 65 -16.49 -10.43 -7.47
N VAL A 66 -15.93 -11.09 -6.46
CA VAL A 66 -16.28 -12.48 -6.13
C VAL A 66 -17.77 -12.58 -5.80
N LEU A 67 -18.28 -11.70 -4.94
CA LEU A 67 -19.71 -11.67 -4.59
C LEU A 67 -20.61 -11.38 -5.81
N GLY A 68 -20.16 -10.56 -6.76
CA GLY A 68 -20.93 -10.29 -7.99
C GLY A 68 -20.98 -11.44 -9.00
N ILE A 69 -20.10 -12.44 -8.88
CA ILE A 69 -20.12 -13.65 -9.74
C ILE A 69 -20.96 -14.76 -9.10
N LEU A 70 -21.24 -14.69 -7.79
CA LEU A 70 -22.10 -15.66 -7.14
C LEU A 70 -23.55 -15.50 -7.65
N PRO A 71 -24.17 -16.57 -8.18
CA PRO A 71 -25.48 -16.51 -8.84
C PRO A 71 -26.60 -16.05 -7.90
N ASP A 72 -26.47 -16.31 -6.59
CA ASP A 72 -27.49 -15.97 -5.59
C ASP A 72 -27.44 -14.50 -5.12
N VAL A 73 -26.36 -13.76 -5.41
CA VAL A 73 -26.12 -12.45 -4.79
C VAL A 73 -26.66 -11.29 -5.63
N GLY A 74 -27.07 -11.53 -6.89
CA GLY A 74 -27.82 -10.56 -7.69
C GLY A 74 -27.09 -9.25 -8.04
N ILE A 75 -25.83 -9.08 -7.62
CA ILE A 75 -24.97 -7.95 -7.99
C ILE A 75 -24.44 -8.23 -9.40
N GLY A 76 -25.32 -8.17 -10.40
CA GLY A 76 -24.94 -8.35 -11.79
C GLY A 76 -23.78 -7.41 -12.15
N ALA A 77 -22.81 -7.92 -12.91
CA ALA A 77 -21.66 -7.17 -13.40
C ALA A 77 -22.11 -6.08 -14.39
N ARG A 78 -22.71 -5.00 -13.89
CA ARG A 78 -22.99 -3.81 -14.69
C ARG A 78 -21.66 -3.17 -15.10
N PRO A 79 -21.54 -2.67 -16.34
CA PRO A 79 -20.32 -2.00 -16.81
C PRO A 79 -19.91 -0.84 -15.90
N TRP A 80 -20.85 -0.23 -15.18
CA TRP A 80 -20.54 0.80 -14.19
C TRP A 80 -19.71 0.32 -12.99
N ASN A 81 -19.87 -0.93 -12.55
CA ASN A 81 -19.11 -1.47 -11.43
C ASN A 81 -17.62 -1.58 -11.78
N VAL A 82 -17.30 -1.89 -13.04
CA VAL A 82 -15.92 -1.95 -13.53
C VAL A 82 -15.27 -0.58 -13.45
N VAL A 83 -15.98 0.47 -13.87
CA VAL A 83 -15.43 1.83 -13.83
C VAL A 83 -15.17 2.30 -12.40
N ILE A 84 -16.10 2.03 -11.46
CA ILE A 84 -15.90 2.33 -10.04
C ILE A 84 -14.65 1.62 -9.50
N VAL A 85 -14.47 0.34 -9.83
CA VAL A 85 -13.28 -0.42 -9.41
C VAL A 85 -12.00 0.18 -10.00
N VAL A 86 -12.02 0.62 -11.25
CA VAL A 86 -10.85 1.26 -11.89
C VAL A 86 -10.50 2.57 -11.18
N PHE A 87 -11.47 3.46 -10.93
CA PHE A 87 -11.21 4.72 -10.20
C PHE A 87 -10.75 4.47 -8.77
N TYR A 88 -11.32 3.47 -8.10
CA TYR A 88 -10.91 3.09 -6.74
C TYR A 88 -9.45 2.59 -6.72
N MET A 89 -9.08 1.70 -7.65
CA MET A 89 -7.71 1.21 -7.76
C MET A 89 -6.74 2.34 -8.14
N TRP A 90 -7.16 3.26 -9.00
CA TRP A 90 -6.37 4.45 -9.34
C TRP A 90 -6.08 5.30 -8.10
N GLY A 91 -7.11 5.58 -7.28
CA GLY A 91 -6.95 6.32 -6.03
C GLY A 91 -5.99 5.63 -5.05
N LEU A 92 -6.07 4.30 -4.93
CA LEU A 92 -5.12 3.53 -4.11
C LEU A 92 -3.68 3.62 -4.63
N CYS A 93 -3.47 3.57 -5.95
CA CYS A 93 -2.15 3.76 -6.55
C CYS A 93 -1.59 5.17 -6.25
N SER A 94 -2.42 6.22 -6.34
CA SER A 94 -2.00 7.58 -5.97
C SER A 94 -1.64 7.70 -4.48
N ALA A 95 -2.39 7.02 -3.60
CA ALA A 95 -2.11 7.00 -2.16
C ALA A 95 -0.75 6.39 -1.80
N MET A 96 -0.16 5.54 -2.66
CA MET A 96 1.19 4.99 -2.46
C MET A 96 2.31 6.05 -2.50
N ILE A 97 2.03 7.25 -2.98
CA ILE A 97 2.98 8.37 -2.99
C ILE A 97 3.11 8.99 -1.58
N TYR A 98 2.10 8.83 -0.72
CA TYR A 98 2.06 9.45 0.60
C TYR A 98 3.28 9.12 1.49
N PRO A 99 3.71 7.85 1.65
CA PRO A 99 4.89 7.53 2.45
C PRO A 99 6.14 8.24 1.95
N GLN A 100 6.33 8.32 0.63
CA GLN A 100 7.48 9.02 0.05
C GLN A 100 7.45 10.53 0.35
N LEU A 101 6.27 11.14 0.25
CA LEU A 101 6.06 12.55 0.57
C LEU A 101 6.22 12.85 2.07
N ARG A 102 5.88 11.88 2.93
CA ARG A 102 6.03 12.01 4.38
C ARG A 102 7.49 11.85 4.81
N LEU A 103 8.21 10.92 4.20
CA LEU A 103 9.64 10.66 4.45
C LEU A 103 10.54 11.81 3.99
N SER A 104 10.13 12.59 2.98
CA SER A 104 10.88 13.78 2.56
C SER A 104 10.71 14.97 3.50
N ARG A 105 9.71 14.93 4.40
CA ARG A 105 9.46 15.96 5.43
C ARG A 105 10.05 15.60 6.79
N LEU A 106 10.66 14.41 6.92
CA LEU A 106 11.41 13.93 8.08
C LEU A 106 12.91 14.25 7.89
#